data_AF-Q0FLZ3-F1
#
_entry.id   AF-Q0FLZ3-F1
#
_cell.length_a   1.000
_cell.length_b   1.000
_cell.length_c   1.000
_cell.angle_alpha   90.00
_cell.angle_beta   90.00
_cell.angle_gamma   90.00
#
_symmetry.space_group_name_H-M   'P 1'
#
loop_
_entity.id
_entity.type
_entity.pdbx_description
1 polymer ?
#
loop_
_entity_poly.entity_id
_entity_poly.type
_entity_poly.pdbx_seq_one_letter_code
_entity_poly.pdbx_strand_id
1 'polypeptide(L)'
;MHAICDSNGRPISFFVSAGQVSDYIGARALLSSLPDVDWLLGDRGYDADWFREALQDKGIRACIPGRKQRKTTVKYPLDGVDAPSRHRCAKVAVSKFATRRKRPWRRLAL
;
A
#
# COMPACT_ATOMS: atom_id res chain seq x y z
N MET A 1 -4.61 4.72 -12.33
CA MET A 1 -5.57 3.79 -11.71
C MET A 1 -4.97 3.24 -10.44
N HIS A 2 -5.71 3.27 -9.35
CA HIS A 2 -5.31 2.77 -8.04
C HIS A 2 -6.29 1.68 -7.61
N ALA A 3 -5.82 0.64 -6.94
CA ALA A 3 -6.65 -0.48 -6.53
C ALA A 3 -6.34 -0.93 -5.10
N ILE A 4 -7.39 -1.34 -4.39
CA ILE A 4 -7.30 -2.14 -3.17
C ILE A 4 -7.61 -3.58 -3.56
N CYS A 5 -6.75 -4.50 -3.15
CA CYS A 5 -6.94 -5.93 -3.32
C CYS A 5 -6.90 -6.66 -1.97
N ASP A 6 -7.61 -7.78 -1.90
CA ASP A 6 -7.51 -8.70 -0.77
C ASP A 6 -6.14 -9.42 -0.72
N SER A 7 -5.95 -10.27 0.28
CA SER A 7 -4.75 -11.10 0.43
C SER A 7 -4.51 -12.05 -0.75
N ASN A 8 -5.57 -12.45 -1.45
CA ASN A 8 -5.55 -13.32 -2.64
C ASN A 8 -5.32 -12.56 -3.96
N GLY A 9 -5.27 -11.23 -3.92
CA GLY A 9 -5.13 -10.38 -5.11
C GLY A 9 -6.44 -10.09 -5.84
N ARG A 10 -7.59 -10.42 -5.26
CA ARG A 10 -8.91 -10.04 -5.78
C ARG A 10 -9.15 -8.56 -5.50
N PRO A 11 -9.53 -7.77 -6.50
CA PRO A 11 -9.77 -6.35 -6.29
C PRO A 11 -11.07 -6.14 -5.50
N ILE A 12 -11.01 -5.25 -4.51
CA ILE A 12 -12.12 -4.83 -3.66
C ILE A 12 -12.66 -3.48 -4.15
N SER A 13 -11.76 -2.54 -4.45
CA SER A 13 -12.11 -1.18 -4.84
C SER A 13 -11.11 -0.62 -5.83
N PHE A 14 -11.58 0.20 -6.75
CA PHE A 14 -10.77 0.88 -7.75
C PHE A 14 -11.04 2.38 -7.74
N PHE A 15 -9.98 3.15 -7.91
CA PHE A 15 -10.05 4.56 -8.22
C PHE A 15 -9.44 4.81 -9.60
N VAL A 16 -10.29 5.27 -10.53
CA VAL A 16 -9.93 5.61 -11.90
C VAL A 16 -10.08 7.11 -12.08
N SER A 17 -8.98 7.78 -12.42
CA SER A 17 -8.94 9.21 -12.70
C SER A 17 -8.83 9.45 -14.20
N ALA A 18 -9.41 10.55 -14.69
CA ALA A 18 -9.22 11.05 -16.04
C ALA A 18 -7.82 11.67 -16.19
N GLY A 19 -6.79 10.82 -16.23
CA GLY A 19 -5.39 11.22 -16.36
C GLY A 19 -4.48 10.66 -15.27
N GLN A 20 -3.19 11.01 -15.35
CA GLN A 20 -2.19 10.55 -14.40
C GLN A 20 -2.27 11.36 -13.10
N VAL A 21 -2.88 10.78 -12.07
CA VAL A 21 -2.89 11.35 -10.72
C VAL A 21 -1.79 10.73 -9.88
N SER A 22 -1.30 11.50 -8.91
CA SER A 22 -0.27 11.03 -7.99
C SER A 22 -0.82 9.95 -7.04
N ASP A 23 0.08 9.10 -6.54
CA ASP A 23 -0.26 8.09 -5.55
C ASP A 23 -0.85 8.69 -4.26
N TYR A 24 -0.55 9.97 -3.97
CA TYR A 24 -1.12 10.74 -2.85
C TYR A 24 -2.64 10.94 -3.01
N ILE A 25 -3.07 11.36 -4.21
CA ILE A 25 -4.48 11.56 -4.53
C ILE A 25 -5.18 10.20 -4.57
N GLY A 26 -4.52 9.19 -5.14
CA GLY A 26 -5.01 7.81 -5.16
C GLY A 26 -5.25 7.24 -3.76
N ALA A 27 -4.31 7.41 -2.82
CA ALA A 27 -4.50 6.97 -1.43
C ALA A 27 -5.68 7.66 -0.76
N ARG A 28 -5.84 8.97 -0.98
CA ARG A 28 -6.94 9.73 -0.37
C ARG A 28 -8.30 9.24 -0.88
N ALA A 29 -8.41 8.96 -2.17
CA ALA A 29 -9.63 8.43 -2.77
C ALA A 29 -9.97 7.01 -2.31
N LEU A 30 -8.96 6.22 -1.94
CA LEU A 30 -9.13 4.84 -1.49
C LEU A 30 -9.29 4.68 0.03
N LEU A 31 -9.00 5.73 0.82
CA LEU A 31 -8.99 5.66 2.28
C LEU A 31 -10.35 5.25 2.87
N SER A 32 -11.45 5.71 2.28
CA SER A 32 -12.81 5.39 2.73
C SER A 32 -13.26 3.97 2.36
N SER A 33 -12.65 3.36 1.35
CA SER A 33 -13.00 2.00 0.88
C SER A 33 -12.03 0.93 1.37
N LEU A 34 -11.17 1.26 2.34
CA LEU A 34 -10.30 0.29 2.98
C LEU A 34 -11.12 -0.75 3.75
N PRO A 35 -10.91 -2.06 3.50
CA PRO A 35 -11.51 -3.11 4.29
C PRO A 35 -10.92 -3.09 5.71
N ASP A 36 -11.66 -3.66 6.65
CA ASP A 36 -11.16 -3.90 8.00
C ASP A 36 -10.10 -5.02 7.97
N VAL A 37 -8.83 -4.64 8.14
CA VAL A 37 -7.68 -5.55 8.09
C VAL A 37 -6.60 -5.13 9.07
N ASP A 38 -5.86 -6.10 9.59
CA ASP A 38 -4.75 -5.83 10.51
C ASP A 38 -3.59 -5.09 9.83
N TRP A 39 -3.36 -5.35 8.54
CA TRP A 39 -2.19 -4.87 7.82
C TRP A 39 -2.51 -4.41 6.40
N LEU A 40 -1.85 -3.32 6.00
CA LEU A 40 -1.93 -2.76 4.66
C LEU A 40 -0.55 -2.70 4.01
N LEU A 41 -0.36 -3.50 2.95
CA LEU A 41 0.83 -3.43 2.12
C LEU A 41 0.65 -2.36 1.04
N GLY A 42 1.57 -1.40 0.95
CA GLY A 42 1.51 -0.35 -0.07
C GLY A 42 2.88 -0.02 -0.65
N ASP A 43 2.87 0.47 -1.89
CA ASP A 43 4.07 0.97 -2.56
C ASP A 43 4.64 2.23 -1.89
N ARG A 44 5.95 2.48 -2.06
CA ARG A 44 6.64 3.70 -1.56
C ARG A 44 5.94 5.01 -1.98
N GLY A 45 5.24 5.01 -3.11
CA GLY A 45 4.47 6.17 -3.58
C GLY A 45 3.39 6.63 -2.59
N TYR A 46 2.87 5.72 -1.77
CA TYR A 46 1.86 5.99 -0.74
C TYR A 46 2.44 6.42 0.61
N ASP A 47 3.76 6.53 0.73
CA ASP A 47 4.38 6.98 1.98
C ASP A 47 4.08 8.46 2.22
N ALA A 48 3.08 8.71 3.04
CA ALA A 48 2.55 10.00 3.43
C ALA A 48 2.20 9.97 4.92
N ASP A 49 2.59 10.99 5.69
CA ASP A 49 2.36 10.98 7.15
C ASP A 49 0.87 10.92 7.47
N TRP A 50 0.05 11.78 6.84
CA TRP A 50 -1.42 11.75 7.00
C TRP A 50 -2.04 10.41 6.62
N PHE A 51 -1.44 9.67 5.68
CA PHE A 51 -1.99 8.37 5.27
C PHE A 51 -1.67 7.30 6.31
N ARG A 52 -0.47 7.34 6.91
CA ARG A 52 -0.10 6.44 8.00
C ARG A 52 -0.91 6.72 9.26
N GLU A 53 -1.14 7.98 9.59
CA GLU A 53 -2.02 8.41 10.67
C GLU A 53 -3.45 7.92 10.43
N ALA A 54 -4.02 8.16 9.23
CA ALA A 54 -5.37 7.70 8.93
C ALA A 54 -5.52 6.16 8.92
N LEU A 55 -4.46 5.42 8.60
CA LEU A 55 -4.43 3.97 8.75
C LEU A 55 -4.41 3.58 10.23
N GLN A 56 -3.61 4.26 11.05
CA GLN A 56 -3.54 4.03 12.50
C GLN A 56 -4.88 4.33 13.19
N ASP A 57 -5.57 5.40 12.81
CA ASP A 57 -6.90 5.76 13.31
C ASP A 57 -7.95 4.68 12.99
N LYS A 58 -7.75 3.96 11.87
CA LYS A 58 -8.57 2.79 11.48
C LYS A 58 -8.12 1.49 12.13
N GLY A 59 -7.06 1.49 12.96
CA GLY A 59 -6.47 0.28 13.54
C GLY A 59 -5.63 -0.55 12.57
N ILE A 60 -5.37 -0.04 11.36
CA ILE A 60 -4.66 -0.73 10.28
C ILE A 60 -3.17 -0.42 10.35
N ARG A 61 -2.32 -1.47 10.38
CA ARG A 61 -0.86 -1.29 10.40
C ARG A 61 -0.30 -1.09 8.99
N ALA A 62 0.34 0.05 8.76
CA ALA A 62 0.91 0.41 7.46
C ALA A 62 2.26 -0.29 7.20
N CYS A 63 2.26 -1.28 6.32
CA CYS A 63 3.46 -1.88 5.74
C CYS A 63 3.85 -1.16 4.43
N ILE A 64 4.25 0.11 4.55
CA ILE A 64 4.65 0.96 3.43
C ILE A 64 6.12 1.34 3.58
N PRO A 65 7.00 1.08 2.60
CA PRO A 65 8.40 1.44 2.70
C PRO A 65 8.57 2.96 2.63
N GLY A 66 9.44 3.50 3.48
CA GLY A 66 9.74 4.94 3.50
C GLY A 66 10.30 5.45 2.17
N ARG A 67 10.00 6.72 1.86
CA ARG A 67 10.65 7.47 0.77
C ARG A 67 12.10 7.76 1.11
N LYS A 68 12.96 7.84 0.08
CA LYS A 68 14.41 8.10 0.23
C LYS A 68 14.74 9.44 0.92
N GLN A 69 13.86 10.44 0.76
CA GLN A 69 14.06 11.79 1.28
C GLN A 69 13.34 12.04 2.62
N ARG A 70 12.84 10.99 3.28
CA ARG A 70 12.15 11.14 4.55
C ARG A 70 13.17 11.55 5.63
N LYS A 71 12.85 12.60 6.40
CA LYS A 71 13.70 13.08 7.50
C LYS A 71 13.79 12.08 8.65
N THR A 72 12.70 11.36 8.90
CA THR A 72 12.61 10.31 9.92
C THR A 72 12.57 8.96 9.25
N THR A 73 13.47 8.05 9.63
CA THR A 73 13.48 6.68 9.12
C THR A 73 12.25 5.93 9.63
N VAL A 74 11.42 5.45 8.70
CA VAL A 74 10.33 4.54 9.04
C VAL A 74 10.86 3.11 8.99
N LYS A 75 10.76 2.40 10.12
CA LYS A 75 11.10 0.98 10.19
C LYS A 75 10.08 0.20 9.35
N TYR A 76 10.56 -0.46 8.29
CA TYR A 76 9.71 -1.25 7.43
C TYR A 76 9.50 -2.64 8.05
N PRO A 77 8.24 -3.07 8.30
CA PRO A 77 7.97 -4.22 9.13
C PRO A 77 8.20 -5.59 8.47
N LEU A 78 8.55 -5.67 7.17
CA LEU A 78 8.84 -6.97 6.53
C LEU A 78 10.14 -7.62 7.01
N ASP A 79 11.03 -6.87 7.67
CA ASP A 79 12.33 -7.36 8.14
C ASP A 79 12.31 -7.78 9.63
N GLY A 80 11.12 -7.88 10.25
CA GLY A 80 10.95 -8.18 11.69
C GLY A 80 10.08 -9.41 11.97
N VAL A 81 10.13 -9.89 13.22
CA VAL A 81 9.36 -11.06 13.70
C VAL A 81 7.84 -10.83 13.64
N ASP A 82 7.41 -9.55 13.66
CA ASP A 82 6.02 -9.11 13.51
C ASP A 82 5.60 -8.90 12.04
N ALA A 83 6.40 -9.38 11.08
CA ALA A 83 6.09 -9.20 9.67
C ALA A 83 4.69 -9.78 9.33
N PRO A 84 3.86 -9.02 8.60
CA PRO A 84 2.52 -9.47 8.24
C PRO A 84 2.53 -10.86 7.57
N SER A 85 1.83 -11.83 8.18
CA SER A 85 1.54 -13.09 7.50
C SER A 85 0.63 -12.81 6.30
N ARG A 86 1.02 -13.29 5.11
CA ARG A 86 0.40 -13.00 3.80
C ARG A 86 -1.14 -13.11 3.77
N HIS A 87 -1.71 -13.93 4.62
CA HIS A 87 -3.14 -14.27 4.67
C HIS A 87 -4.02 -13.24 5.41
N ARG A 88 -3.45 -12.37 6.25
CA ARG A 88 -4.20 -11.37 7.06
C ARG A 88 -4.01 -9.91 6.60
N CYS A 89 -3.53 -9.70 5.37
CA CYS A 89 -3.20 -8.36 4.88
C CYS A 89 -4.05 -7.98 3.68
N ALA A 90 -4.63 -6.78 3.69
CA ALA A 90 -5.01 -6.15 2.43
C ALA A 90 -3.77 -5.64 1.71
N LYS A 91 -3.81 -5.69 0.39
CA LYS A 91 -2.77 -5.16 -0.48
C LYS A 91 -3.33 -3.97 -1.21
N VAL A 92 -2.74 -2.79 -1.01
CA VAL A 92 -3.00 -1.64 -1.89
C VAL A 92 -1.93 -1.66 -2.97
N ALA A 93 -2.37 -1.90 -4.20
CA ALA A 93 -1.49 -1.93 -5.36
C ALA A 93 -1.83 -0.74 -6.27
N VAL A 94 -0.82 0.04 -6.67
CA VAL A 94 -0.95 0.85 -7.88
C VAL A 94 -0.73 -0.10 -9.05
N SER A 95 -1.77 -0.36 -9.85
CA SER A 95 -1.51 -0.84 -11.21
C SER A 95 -1.11 0.38 -12.05
N LYS A 96 0.17 0.75 -12.02
CA LYS A 96 0.74 1.64 -13.06
C LYS A 96 0.76 0.82 -14.35
N PHE A 97 -0.35 0.84 -15.08
CA PHE A 97 -0.42 0.31 -16.43
C PHE A 97 0.35 1.29 -17.33
N ALA A 98 1.66 1.12 -17.44
CA ALA A 98 2.52 1.46 -18.59
C ALA A 98 3.99 1.61 -18.16
N THR A 99 4.83 0.86 -18.86
CA THR A 99 6.30 1.02 -19.04
C THR A 99 7.27 0.57 -17.93
N ARG A 100 7.88 -0.58 -18.26
CA ARG A 100 9.22 -1.11 -17.93
C ARG A 100 9.57 -1.50 -16.48
N ARG A 101 9.84 -2.82 -16.39
CA ARG A 101 10.52 -3.59 -15.33
C ARG A 101 9.70 -3.76 -14.05
N LYS A 102 8.73 -4.68 -14.16
CA LYS A 102 8.17 -5.40 -13.01
C LYS A 102 9.33 -5.88 -12.11
N ARG A 103 9.38 -5.45 -10.86
CA ARG A 103 9.79 -6.40 -9.83
C ARG A 103 8.53 -7.22 -9.56
N PRO A 104 8.48 -8.48 -10.02
CA PRO A 104 7.33 -9.31 -9.69
C PRO A 104 7.31 -9.45 -8.17
N TRP A 105 6.13 -9.28 -7.57
CA TRP A 105 5.86 -9.63 -6.16
C TRP A 105 6.31 -11.07 -5.81
N ARG A 106 6.59 -11.90 -6.83
CA ARG A 106 7.20 -13.23 -6.77
C ARG A 106 8.64 -13.27 -6.22
N ARG A 107 9.28 -12.16 -5.86
CA ARG A 107 10.67 -12.12 -5.35
C ARG A 107 10.81 -11.44 -3.98
N LEU A 108 9.83 -11.68 -3.10
CA LEU A 108 9.93 -11.49 -1.64
C LEU A 108 9.47 -12.79 -0.95
N ALA A 109 9.82 -13.91 -1.57
CA ALA A 109 9.57 -15.27 -1.13
C ALA A 109 10.87 -16.06 -1.31
N LEU A 110 11.87 -15.71 -0.51
CA LEU A 110 12.80 -16.64 0.11
C LEU A 110 12.95 -16.18 1.56
#